data_AF-A0A7W0HWI2-F1
#
_entry.id   AF-A0A7W0HWI2-F1
#
_cell.length_a   1.000
_cell.length_b   1.000
_cell.length_c   1.000
_cell.angle_alpha   90.00
_cell.angle_beta   90.00
_cell.angle_gamma   90.00
#
_symmetry.space_group_name_H-M   'P 1'
#
loop_
_entity.id
_entity.type
_entity.pdbx_description
1 polymer ?
#
loop_
_entity_poly.entity_id
_entity_poly.type
_entity_poly.pdbx_seq_one_letter_code
_entity_poly.pdbx_strand_id
1 'polypeptide(L)'
;MTCPVDGTVLVMSDRQGIEIDYCPACRGVWLDRGEIDKIIERSAPAQTPASVVTGIPRHERGDYRDKHHYKRKSFLAELFD
;
A
#
# COMPACT_ATOMS: atom_id res chain seq x y z
N MET A 1 0.49 -25.59 -19.81
CA MET A 1 0.71 -24.33 -20.57
C MET A 1 2.19 -24.12 -20.85
N THR A 2 2.54 -23.49 -21.98
CA THR A 2 3.93 -23.16 -22.35
C THR A 2 4.23 -21.69 -22.11
N CYS A 3 5.43 -21.40 -21.64
CA CYS A 3 5.92 -20.04 -21.45
C CYS A 3 6.01 -19.33 -22.80
N PRO A 4 5.43 -18.13 -22.98
CA PRO A 4 5.51 -17.41 -24.24
C PRO A 4 6.86 -16.71 -24.45
N VAL A 5 7.76 -16.73 -23.45
CA VAL A 5 9.10 -16.14 -23.53
C VAL A 5 10.12 -17.14 -24.05
N ASP A 6 10.11 -18.38 -23.52
CA ASP A 6 11.14 -19.39 -23.79
C ASP A 6 10.58 -20.75 -24.23
N GLY A 7 9.25 -20.92 -24.29
CA GLY A 7 8.59 -22.16 -24.70
C GLY A 7 8.56 -23.28 -23.65
N THR A 8 9.20 -23.09 -22.49
CA THR A 8 9.25 -24.09 -21.42
C THR A 8 7.87 -24.37 -20.85
N VAL A 9 7.59 -25.61 -20.44
CA VAL A 9 6.35 -25.94 -19.75
C VAL A 9 6.30 -25.21 -18.40
N LEU A 10 5.23 -24.45 -18.18
CA LEU A 10 4.98 -23.77 -16.92
C LEU A 10 4.63 -24.79 -15.84
N VAL A 11 5.10 -24.52 -14.63
CA VAL A 11 4.88 -25.36 -13.45
C VAL A 11 3.91 -24.63 -12.53
N MET A 12 2.83 -25.32 -12.15
CA MET A 12 1.88 -24.81 -11.18
C MET A 12 2.47 -24.82 -9.77
N SER A 13 2.20 -23.79 -8.99
CA SER A 13 2.58 -23.70 -7.58
C SER A 13 1.56 -22.90 -6.79
N ASP A 14 1.34 -23.26 -5.53
CA ASP A 14 0.57 -22.44 -4.59
C ASP A 14 1.51 -21.59 -3.75
N ARG A 15 1.22 -20.29 -3.65
CA ARG A 15 1.93 -19.37 -2.75
C ARG A 15 0.92 -18.53 -1.99
N GLN A 16 0.86 -18.74 -0.67
CA GLN A 16 -0.04 -18.00 0.23
C GLN A 16 -1.53 -18.20 -0.12
N GLY A 17 -1.90 -19.37 -0.67
CA GLY A 17 -3.27 -19.67 -1.10
C GLY A 17 -3.64 -19.08 -2.47
N ILE A 18 -2.63 -18.74 -3.27
CA ILE A 18 -2.74 -18.19 -4.61
C ILE A 18 -2.02 -19.16 -5.54
N GLU A 19 -2.78 -19.78 -6.44
CA GLU A 19 -2.25 -20.60 -7.53
C GLU A 19 -1.50 -19.68 -8.49
N ILE A 20 -0.32 -20.11 -8.93
CA ILE A 20 0.52 -19.37 -9.87
C ILE A 20 1.16 -20.34 -10.87
N ASP A 21 1.35 -19.88 -12.10
CA ASP A 21 2.15 -20.57 -13.09
C ASP A 21 3.53 -19.94 -13.22
N TYR A 22 4.57 -20.69 -12.85
CA TYR A 22 5.95 -20.21 -12.92
C TYR A 22 6.76 -20.94 -13.98
N CYS A 23 7.61 -20.21 -14.70
CA CYS A 23 8.58 -20.81 -15.60
C CYS A 23 9.91 -21.08 -14.86
N PRO A 24 10.40 -22.33 -14.79
CA PRO A 24 11.68 -22.62 -14.15
C PRO A 24 12.90 -22.12 -14.94
N ALA A 25 12.74 -21.84 -16.24
CA ALA A 25 13.83 -21.38 -17.11
C ALA A 25 14.02 -19.85 -17.02
N CYS A 26 13.05 -19.04 -17.47
CA CYS A 26 13.14 -17.58 -17.40
C CYS A 26 12.75 -16.97 -16.05
N ARG A 27 12.17 -17.75 -15.12
CA ARG A 27 11.62 -17.27 -13.84
C ARG A 27 10.43 -16.30 -13.98
N GLY A 28 9.75 -16.30 -15.13
CA GLY A 28 8.50 -15.56 -15.33
C GLY A 28 7.37 -16.17 -14.50
N VAL A 29 6.44 -15.32 -14.05
CA VAL A 29 5.21 -15.72 -13.33
C VAL A 29 4.01 -15.25 -14.14
N TRP A 30 3.05 -16.14 -14.33
CA TRP A 30 1.82 -15.92 -15.09
C TRP A 30 0.63 -16.09 -14.14
N LEU A 31 -0.27 -15.12 -14.18
CA LEU A 31 -1.42 -15.02 -13.28
C LEU A 31 -2.69 -14.81 -14.09
N ASP A 32 -3.76 -15.48 -13.69
CA ASP A 32 -5.09 -15.24 -14.22
C ASP A 32 -5.76 -14.03 -13.55
N ARG A 33 -6.80 -13.50 -14.19
CA ARG A 33 -7.51 -12.29 -13.72
C ARG A 33 -7.97 -12.38 -12.27
N GLY A 34 -8.42 -13.55 -11.81
CA GLY A 34 -8.89 -13.78 -10.44
C GLY A 34 -7.77 -14.01 -9.40
N GLU A 35 -6.54 -14.28 -9.84
CA GLU A 35 -5.39 -14.47 -8.95
C GLU A 35 -4.76 -13.12 -8.58
N ILE A 36 -4.74 -12.18 -9.53
CA ILE A 36 -4.28 -10.81 -9.31
C ILE A 36 -5.08 -10.14 -8.19
N ASP A 37 -6.40 -10.27 -8.19
CA ASP A 37 -7.26 -9.68 -7.16
C ASP A 37 -6.90 -10.20 -5.75
N LYS A 38 -6.64 -11.51 -5.62
CA LYS A 38 -6.21 -12.13 -4.36
C LYS A 38 -4.86 -11.60 -3.88
N ILE A 39 -3.92 -11.37 -4.80
CA ILE A 39 -2.61 -10.79 -4.47
C ILE A 39 -2.79 -9.37 -3.95
N ILE A 40 -3.61 -8.54 -4.60
CA ILE A 40 -3.83 -7.15 -4.20
C ILE A 40 -4.38 -7.07 -2.78
N GLU A 41 -5.40 -7.87 -2.46
CA GLU A 41 -5.99 -7.91 -1.12
C GLU A 41 -4.97 -8.32 -0.03
N ARG A 42 -4.11 -9.30 -0.33
CA ARG A 42 -3.11 -9.83 0.61
C ARG A 42 -1.87 -8.93 0.75
N SER A 43 -1.52 -8.18 -0.30
CA SER A 43 -0.32 -7.34 -0.36
C SER A 43 -0.50 -5.99 0.31
N ALA A 44 -1.75 -5.56 0.54
CA ALA A 44 -2.03 -4.35 1.29
C ALA A 44 -1.41 -4.47 2.69
N PRO A 45 -0.54 -3.53 3.12
CA PRO A 45 -0.04 -3.54 4.48
C PRO A 45 -1.26 -3.51 5.41
N ALA A 46 -1.27 -4.43 6.39
CA ALA A 46 -2.31 -4.46 7.40
C ALA A 46 -2.47 -3.04 7.94
N GLN A 47 -3.62 -2.42 7.64
CA GLN A 47 -3.93 -1.09 8.16
C GLN A 47 -3.93 -1.26 9.67
N THR A 48 -2.87 -0.78 10.33
CA THR A 48 -2.82 -0.71 11.78
C THR A 48 -4.06 0.07 12.18
N PRO A 49 -5.01 -0.51 12.93
CA PRO A 49 -6.19 0.23 13.33
C PRO A 49 -5.69 1.46 14.07
N ALA A 50 -5.97 2.64 13.50
CA ALA A 50 -5.67 3.90 14.15
C ALA A 50 -6.33 3.85 15.52
N SER A 51 -5.50 3.85 16.57
CA SER A 51 -5.95 3.78 17.95
C SER A 51 -7.02 4.85 18.15
N VAL A 52 -8.27 4.43 18.27
CA VAL A 52 -9.38 5.33 18.58
C VAL A 52 -9.09 5.88 19.98
N VAL A 53 -8.59 7.12 20.05
CA VAL A 53 -8.49 7.85 21.31
C VAL A 53 -9.90 8.30 21.70
N THR A 54 -10.67 7.39 22.30
CA THR A 54 -11.94 7.69 22.96
C THR A 54 -11.66 8.24 24.35
N GLY A 55 -11.61 9.57 24.48
CA GLY A 55 -11.60 10.18 25.81
C GLY A 55 -11.13 11.62 25.88
N ILE A 56 -11.88 12.58 25.31
CA ILE A 56 -11.84 13.97 25.79
C ILE A 56 -13.28 14.45 26.03
N PRO A 57 -13.70 14.70 27.29
CA PRO A 57 -14.95 15.38 27.57
C PRO A 57 -14.82 16.87 27.23
N ARG A 58 -15.60 17.33 26.25
CA ARG A 58 -15.66 18.73 25.81
C ARG A 58 -16.48 19.54 26.83
N HIS A 59 -15.80 20.22 27.75
CA HIS A 59 -16.40 21.33 28.50
C HIS A 59 -16.41 22.60 27.63
N GLU A 60 -17.60 23.15 27.42
CA GLU A 60 -17.82 24.46 26.79
C GLU A 60 -17.20 25.58 27.62
N ARG A 61 -16.33 26.41 27.03
CA ARG A 61 -16.23 27.84 27.33
C ARG A 61 -15.29 28.57 26.36
N GLY A 62 -15.73 29.72 25.84
CA GLY A 62 -14.82 30.85 25.60
C GLY A 62 -14.60 31.26 24.14
N ASP A 63 -15.38 32.24 23.73
CA ASP A 63 -15.09 33.24 22.71
C ASP A 63 -13.64 33.75 22.78
N TYR A 64 -12.86 33.65 21.69
CA TYR A 64 -11.80 34.61 21.40
C TYR A 64 -11.45 34.60 19.91
N ARG A 65 -11.91 35.65 19.24
CA ARG A 65 -11.55 36.06 17.89
C ARG A 65 -10.11 36.58 17.89
N ASP A 66 -9.20 35.93 17.17
CA ASP A 66 -7.96 36.59 16.77
C ASP A 66 -7.54 36.22 15.35
N LYS A 67 -7.36 37.28 14.55
CA LYS A 67 -6.91 37.28 13.17
C LYS A 67 -5.41 37.48 13.18
N HIS A 68 -4.59 36.51 12.78
CA HIS A 68 -3.27 36.85 12.25
C HIS A 68 -2.84 35.93 11.10
N HIS A 69 -2.99 36.47 9.89
CA HIS A 69 -2.13 36.16 8.76
C HIS A 69 -0.67 36.40 9.17
N TYR A 70 0.17 35.36 9.16
CA TYR A 70 1.58 35.54 8.85
C TYR A 70 2.13 34.37 8.03
N LYS A 71 2.15 34.64 6.72
CA LYS A 71 2.95 34.01 5.68
C LYS A 71 4.38 33.75 6.17
N ARG A 72 4.79 32.49 6.34
CA ARG A 72 6.22 32.12 6.43
C ARG A 72 6.59 31.15 5.32
N LYS A 73 6.98 31.77 4.20
CA LYS A 73 7.99 31.23 3.29
C LYS A 73 9.31 31.16 4.06
N SER A 74 9.61 30.04 4.70
CA SER A 74 10.94 29.81 5.29
C SER A 74 11.25 28.33 5.57
N PHE A 75 10.51 27.39 4.98
CA PHE A 75 10.80 25.96 5.12
C PHE A 75 11.81 25.44 4.07
N LEU A 76 11.98 26.14 2.95
CA LEU A 76 12.83 25.67 1.84
C LEU A 76 14.28 26.19 1.88
N ALA A 77 14.68 26.91 2.93
CA ALA A 77 16.05 27.45 3.05
C ALA A 77 16.98 26.59 3.93
N GLU A 78 16.46 25.60 4.67
CA GLU A 78 17.24 24.71 5.54
C GLU A 78 17.44 23.30 4.98
N LEU A 79 16.93 23.02 3.76
CA LEU A 79 17.06 21.70 3.12
C LEU A 79 18.25 21.61 2.12
N PHE A 80 18.92 22.73 1.85
CA PHE A 80 20.05 22.81 0.91
C PHE A 80 21.31 23.37 1.58
N ASP A 81 21.58 22.94 2.82
CA ASP A 81 22.96 22.83 3.33
C ASP A 81 23.27 21.35 3.61
#